data_AF-A0A7X8RZX2-F1
#
_entry.id   AF-A0A7X8RZX2-F1
#
_cell.length_a   1.000
_cell.length_b   1.000
_cell.length_c   1.000
_cell.angle_alpha   90.00
_cell.angle_beta   90.00
_cell.angle_gamma   90.00
#
_symmetry.space_group_name_H-M   'P 1'
#
loop_
_entity.id
_entity.type
_entity.pdbx_description
1 polymer ?
#
loop_
_entity_poly.entity_id
_entity_poly.type
_entity_poly.pdbx_seq_one_letter_code
_entity_poly.pdbx_strand_id
1 'polypeptide(L)'
;MPRTLELHPDRLLPADPSVRAIARELYASVAGLPIVSPHGHTDPRWFAGNATFGNATDLLLVPDHYVFRMLYSQGLVLEDLGVRNKGVDPRAAWRLFAERYWLFRGTPSRMWL
;
A
#
# COMPACT_ATOMS: atom_id res chain seq x y z
N MET A 1 19.27 1.55 -13.77
CA MET A 1 19.08 0.23 -13.13
C MET A 1 18.02 0.38 -12.06
N PRO A 2 16.96 -0.46 -12.03
CA PRO A 2 16.04 -0.48 -10.90
C PRO A 2 16.79 -0.87 -9.62
N ARG A 3 16.47 -0.24 -8.50
CA ARG A 3 17.02 -0.61 -7.19
C ARG A 3 16.29 -1.84 -6.68
N THR A 4 17.03 -2.83 -6.18
CA THR A 4 16.44 -4.03 -5.57
C THR A 4 15.52 -3.65 -4.42
N LEU A 5 14.31 -4.23 -4.40
CA LEU A 5 13.40 -4.17 -3.27
C LEU A 5 13.75 -5.30 -2.31
N GLU A 6 14.20 -4.94 -1.10
CA GLU A 6 14.51 -5.90 -0.04
C GLU A 6 13.53 -5.70 1.12
N LEU A 7 12.69 -6.72 1.37
CA LEU A 7 11.78 -6.76 2.51
C LEU A 7 12.34 -7.72 3.55
N HIS A 8 12.97 -7.17 4.58
CA HIS A 8 13.62 -7.98 5.61
C HIS A 8 12.58 -8.88 6.33
N PRO A 9 12.89 -10.17 6.58
CA PRO A 9 11.98 -11.07 7.30
C PRO A 9 11.70 -10.63 8.74
N ASP A 10 12.69 -10.04 9.42
CA ASP A 10 12.54 -9.47 10.77
C ASP A 10 12.08 -8.00 10.79
N ARG A 11 11.45 -7.48 9.72
CA ARG A 11 10.93 -6.11 9.71
C ARG A 11 9.95 -5.91 10.88
N LEU A 12 10.00 -4.74 11.51
CA LEU A 12 9.23 -4.35 12.71
C LEU A 12 9.60 -5.10 14.00
N LEU A 13 10.45 -6.12 13.96
CA LEU A 13 10.97 -6.73 15.17
C LEU A 13 12.02 -5.82 15.83
N PRO A 14 12.15 -5.82 17.17
CA PRO A 14 13.12 -4.99 17.87
C PRO A 14 14.58 -5.20 17.43
N ALA A 15 15.42 -4.18 17.63
CA ALA A 15 16.83 -4.21 17.26
C ALA A 15 17.68 -5.11 18.17
N ASP A 16 17.31 -5.19 19.46
CA ASP A 16 18.02 -6.03 20.43
C ASP A 16 17.95 -7.52 20.03
N PRO A 17 19.08 -8.24 19.94
CA PRO A 17 19.10 -9.63 19.47
C PRO A 17 18.29 -10.59 20.33
N SER A 18 18.31 -10.41 21.66
CA SER A 18 17.60 -11.30 22.59
C SER A 18 16.08 -11.10 22.49
N VAL A 19 15.64 -9.84 22.41
CA VAL A 19 14.22 -9.51 22.23
C VAL A 19 13.74 -9.91 20.84
N ARG A 20 14.56 -9.73 19.80
CA ARG A 20 14.23 -10.15 18.43
C ARG A 20 14.03 -11.66 18.33
N ALA A 21 14.85 -12.45 19.03
CA ALA A 21 14.72 -13.90 19.05
C ALA A 21 13.35 -14.32 19.60
N ILE A 22 12.93 -13.74 20.72
CA ILE A 22 11.61 -13.97 21.33
C ILE A 22 10.50 -13.54 20.36
N ALA A 23 10.61 -12.34 19.78
CA ALA A 23 9.61 -11.81 18.86
C ALA A 23 9.45 -12.69 17.61
N ARG A 24 10.55 -13.26 17.11
CA ARG A 24 10.56 -14.18 15.96
C ARG A 24 9.83 -15.49 16.28
N GLU A 25 10.08 -16.07 17.44
CA GLU A 25 9.41 -17.29 17.89
C GLU A 25 7.90 -17.07 18.03
N LEU A 26 7.49 -15.99 18.71
CA LEU A 26 6.09 -15.63 18.86
C LEU A 26 5.41 -15.39 17.50
N TYR A 27 6.04 -14.63 16.61
CA TYR A 27 5.49 -14.38 15.27
C TYR A 27 5.36 -15.69 14.46
N ALA A 28 6.37 -16.56 14.48
CA ALA A 28 6.33 -17.83 13.78
C ALA A 28 5.16 -18.72 14.24
N SER A 29 4.78 -18.66 15.52
CA SER A 29 3.64 -19.39 16.06
C SER A 29 2.28 -18.93 15.53
N VAL A 30 2.18 -17.68 15.02
CA VAL A 30 0.89 -17.07 14.61
C VAL A 30 0.83 -16.66 13.14
N ALA A 31 1.95 -16.57 12.43
CA ALA A 31 2.03 -16.04 11.06
C ALA A 31 1.18 -16.82 10.04
N GLY A 32 0.93 -18.10 10.28
CA GLY A 32 0.11 -18.97 9.43
C GLY A 32 -1.37 -19.03 9.80
N LEU A 33 -1.81 -18.31 10.82
CA LEU A 33 -3.22 -18.31 11.23
C LEU A 33 -4.10 -17.57 10.21
N PRO A 34 -5.38 -17.94 10.05
CA PRO A 34 -6.30 -17.22 9.18
C PRO A 34 -6.46 -15.75 9.60
N ILE A 35 -6.60 -14.87 8.61
CA ILE A 35 -6.93 -13.47 8.85
C ILE A 35 -8.42 -13.38 9.22
N VAL A 36 -8.70 -12.87 10.42
CA VAL A 36 -10.05 -12.47 10.83
C VAL A 36 -10.15 -10.95 10.69
N SER A 37 -10.93 -10.47 9.72
CA SER A 37 -11.19 -9.05 9.47
C SER A 37 -12.65 -8.72 9.81
N PRO A 38 -12.98 -8.47 11.10
CA PRO A 38 -14.37 -8.32 11.54
C PRO A 38 -14.97 -6.95 11.17
N HIS A 39 -14.17 -6.04 10.63
CA HIS A 39 -14.60 -4.72 10.19
C HIS A 39 -13.74 -4.26 9.01
N GLY A 40 -14.39 -3.80 7.93
CA GLY A 40 -13.73 -3.37 6.72
C GLY A 40 -14.71 -2.78 5.71
N HIS A 41 -14.18 -2.23 4.62
CA HIS A 41 -14.94 -1.51 3.59
C HIS A 41 -14.65 -1.97 2.17
N THR A 42 -14.27 -3.25 1.98
CA THR A 42 -14.13 -3.83 0.64
C THR A 42 -15.50 -3.95 -0.05
N ASP A 43 -15.56 -3.74 -1.36
CA ASP A 43 -16.82 -3.85 -2.10
C ASP A 43 -17.26 -5.33 -2.23
N PRO A 44 -18.44 -5.72 -1.71
CA PRO A 44 -18.92 -7.11 -1.79
C PRO A 44 -19.10 -7.59 -3.24
N ARG A 45 -19.31 -6.68 -4.19
CA ARG A 45 -19.49 -7.01 -5.61
C ARG A 45 -18.23 -7.60 -6.24
N TRP A 46 -17.05 -7.29 -5.71
CA TRP A 46 -15.79 -7.88 -6.18
C TRP A 46 -15.82 -9.40 -6.04
N PHE A 47 -16.30 -9.89 -4.90
CA PHE A 47 -16.39 -11.32 -4.63
C PHE A 47 -17.58 -11.98 -5.34
N ALA A 48 -18.72 -11.29 -5.43
CA ALA A 48 -19.91 -11.82 -6.09
C ALA A 48 -19.73 -11.96 -7.61
N GLY A 49 -19.05 -10.99 -8.25
CA GLY A 49 -18.84 -10.97 -9.70
C GLY A 49 -17.55 -11.62 -10.16
N ASN A 50 -16.53 -11.71 -9.29
CA ASN A 50 -15.20 -12.24 -9.60
C ASN A 50 -14.57 -11.64 -10.88
N ALA A 51 -14.86 -10.36 -11.14
CA ALA A 51 -14.27 -9.63 -12.26
C ALA A 51 -12.85 -9.20 -11.93
N THR A 52 -11.99 -9.10 -12.95
CA THR A 52 -10.63 -8.61 -12.78
C THR A 52 -10.61 -7.12 -12.46
N PHE A 53 -9.64 -6.67 -11.64
CA PHE A 53 -9.34 -5.26 -11.50
C PHE A 53 -8.77 -4.68 -12.80
N GLY A 54 -8.96 -3.38 -13.03
CA GLY A 54 -8.54 -2.70 -14.26
C GLY A 54 -7.04 -2.44 -14.33
N ASN A 55 -6.56 -1.44 -13.59
CA ASN A 55 -5.15 -1.01 -13.61
C ASN A 55 -4.66 -0.64 -12.20
N ALA A 56 -3.36 -0.37 -12.07
CA ALA A 56 -2.73 -0.04 -10.80
C ALA A 56 -3.29 1.25 -10.17
N THR A 57 -3.62 2.25 -10.98
CA THR A 57 -4.17 3.53 -10.50
C THR A 57 -5.55 3.32 -9.88
N ASP A 58 -6.42 2.57 -10.54
CA ASP A 58 -7.78 2.29 -10.07
C ASP A 58 -7.82 1.40 -8.82
N LEU A 59 -6.81 0.55 -8.63
CA LEU A 59 -6.75 -0.37 -7.49
C LEU A 59 -5.99 0.20 -6.28
N LEU A 60 -4.85 0.86 -6.50
CA LEU A 60 -3.89 1.19 -5.44
C LEU A 60 -3.78 2.69 -5.15
N LEU A 61 -4.13 3.56 -6.10
CA LEU A 61 -3.95 5.02 -5.96
C LEU A 61 -5.27 5.74 -5.70
N VAL A 62 -6.22 5.64 -6.63
CA VAL A 62 -7.50 6.36 -6.58
C VAL A 62 -8.34 6.03 -5.34
N PRO A 63 -8.48 4.77 -4.91
CA PRO A 63 -9.35 4.46 -3.77
C PRO A 63 -8.68 4.70 -2.40
N ASP A 64 -7.34 4.81 -2.34
CA ASP A 64 -6.61 4.92 -1.08
C ASP A 64 -6.30 6.37 -0.70
N HIS A 65 -7.09 6.89 0.23
CA HIS A 65 -6.94 8.25 0.74
C HIS A 65 -5.69 8.47 1.58
N TYR A 66 -5.02 7.45 2.09
CA TYR A 66 -3.71 7.63 2.72
C TYR A 66 -2.65 8.01 1.67
N VAL A 67 -2.71 7.38 0.49
CA VAL A 67 -1.78 7.60 -0.61
C VAL A 67 -1.97 8.98 -1.22
N PHE A 68 -3.18 9.29 -1.74
CA PHE A 68 -3.37 10.58 -2.41
C PHE A 68 -3.35 11.78 -1.45
N ARG A 69 -3.64 11.60 -0.14
CA ARG A 69 -3.49 12.69 0.85
C ARG A 69 -2.04 13.15 0.98
N MET A 70 -1.09 12.23 0.91
CA MET A 70 0.33 12.59 0.94
C MET A 70 0.72 13.41 -0.30
N LEU A 71 0.31 12.95 -1.49
CA LEU A 71 0.58 13.65 -2.75
C LEU A 71 -0.09 15.04 -2.79
N TYR A 72 -1.35 15.13 -2.36
CA TYR A 72 -2.08 16.39 -2.28
C TYR A 72 -1.40 17.38 -1.32
N SER A 73 -0.89 16.91 -0.19
CA SER A 73 -0.16 17.75 0.77
C SER A 73 1.12 18.37 0.21
N GLN A 74 1.64 17.84 -0.92
CA GLN A 74 2.82 18.32 -1.61
C GLN A 74 2.48 19.12 -2.89
N GLY A 75 1.22 19.53 -3.05
CA GLY A 75 0.80 20.44 -4.12
C GLY A 75 0.24 19.77 -5.38
N LEU A 76 0.00 18.45 -5.37
CA LEU A 76 -0.71 17.79 -6.48
C LEU A 76 -2.20 18.01 -6.33
N VAL A 77 -2.90 18.26 -7.43
CA VAL A 77 -4.36 18.26 -7.44
C VAL A 77 -4.88 16.82 -7.59
N LEU A 78 -6.04 16.53 -7.01
CA LEU A 78 -6.59 15.17 -6.95
C LEU A 78 -6.98 14.66 -8.34
N GLU A 79 -7.41 15.58 -9.21
CA GLU A 79 -7.83 15.31 -10.57
C GLU A 79 -6.71 14.71 -11.40
N ASP A 80 -5.46 15.18 -11.22
CA ASP A 80 -4.27 14.66 -11.91
C ASP A 80 -3.94 13.20 -11.50
N LEU A 81 -4.45 12.76 -10.34
CA LEU A 81 -4.30 11.39 -9.83
C LEU A 81 -5.45 10.48 -10.26
N GLY A 82 -6.42 10.98 -11.02
CA GLY A 82 -7.64 10.27 -11.42
C GLY A 82 -8.74 10.25 -10.34
N VAL A 83 -8.53 10.92 -9.19
CA VAL A 83 -9.54 11.00 -8.13
C VAL A 83 -10.66 11.93 -8.60
N ARG A 84 -11.87 11.39 -8.72
CA ARG A 84 -13.06 12.07 -9.30
C ARG A 84 -12.86 12.56 -10.75
N ASN A 85 -11.82 12.10 -11.46
CA ASN A 85 -11.56 12.42 -12.85
C ASN A 85 -11.22 11.17 -13.67
N LYS A 86 -12.23 10.57 -14.30
CA LYS A 86 -12.07 9.35 -15.11
C LYS A 86 -11.41 9.61 -16.48
N GLY A 87 -11.19 10.87 -16.87
CA GLY A 87 -10.58 11.25 -18.14
C GLY A 87 -9.06 11.26 -18.12
N VAL A 88 -8.43 11.15 -16.95
CA VAL A 88 -6.97 11.11 -16.82
C VAL A 88 -6.44 9.77 -17.33
N ASP A 89 -5.34 9.82 -18.09
CA ASP A 89 -4.57 8.62 -18.43
C ASP A 89 -4.07 7.95 -17.14
N PRO A 90 -4.52 6.72 -16.82
CA PRO A 90 -4.14 6.04 -15.58
C PRO A 90 -2.63 5.84 -15.49
N ARG A 91 -1.92 5.73 -16.61
CA ARG A 91 -0.46 5.61 -16.62
C ARG A 91 0.23 6.92 -16.26
N ALA A 92 -0.32 8.07 -16.68
CA ALA A 92 0.18 9.38 -16.30
C ALA A 92 -0.02 9.64 -14.79
N ALA A 93 -1.19 9.30 -14.24
CA ALA A 93 -1.46 9.36 -12.81
C ALA A 93 -0.50 8.45 -12.00
N TRP A 94 -0.29 7.21 -12.46
CA TRP A 94 0.65 6.29 -11.83
C TRP A 94 2.09 6.82 -11.83
N ARG A 95 2.51 7.46 -12.92
CA ARG A 95 3.83 8.09 -13.02
C ARG A 95 3.99 9.22 -12.01
N LEU A 96 2.97 10.06 -11.79
CA LEU A 96 3.02 11.11 -10.78
C LEU A 96 3.23 10.55 -9.37
N PHE A 97 2.52 9.46 -9.03
CA PHE A 97 2.73 8.72 -7.79
C PHE A 97 4.15 8.14 -7.70
N ALA A 98 4.62 7.45 -8.74
CA ALA A 98 5.94 6.79 -8.75
C ALA A 98 7.11 7.77 -8.59
N GLU A 99 7.06 8.93 -9.27
CA GLU A 99 8.06 10.02 -9.14
C GLU A 99 8.15 10.58 -7.71
N ARG A 100 7.09 10.40 -6.92
CA ARG A 100 6.91 10.95 -5.57
C ARG A 100 6.86 9.88 -4.50
N TYR A 101 7.12 8.62 -4.84
CA TYR A 101 7.06 7.50 -3.90
C TYR A 101 8.05 7.65 -2.71
N TRP A 102 9.06 8.52 -2.84
CA TRP A 102 9.98 8.87 -1.77
C TRP A 102 9.34 9.65 -0.62
N LEU A 103 8.20 10.31 -0.83
CA LEU A 103 7.45 11.03 0.22
C LEU A 103 6.94 10.10 1.33
N PHE A 104 6.74 8.83 1.01
CA PHE A 104 6.24 7.85 1.96
C PHE A 104 7.34 7.29 2.89
N ARG A 105 8.60 7.74 2.76
CA ARG A 105 9.68 7.26 3.65
C ARG A 105 9.33 7.52 5.12
N GLY A 106 9.37 6.46 5.93
CA GLY A 106 9.03 6.51 7.34
C GLY A 106 7.52 6.48 7.65
N THR A 107 6.65 6.41 6.63
CA THR A 107 5.21 6.28 6.82
C THR A 107 4.78 4.81 6.79
N PRO A 108 3.63 4.45 7.40
CA PRO A 108 3.11 3.09 7.31
C PRO A 108 2.75 2.68 5.87
N SER A 109 2.33 3.62 5.02
CA SER A 109 2.03 3.32 3.60
C SER A 109 3.25 2.79 2.84
N ARG A 110 4.47 3.18 3.21
CA ARG A 110 5.70 2.61 2.62
C ARG A 110 5.97 1.16 3.04
N MET A 111 5.36 0.72 4.13
CA MET A 111 5.46 -0.68 4.58
C MET A 111 4.36 -1.55 3.95
N TRP A 112 3.22 -0.94 3.62
CA TRP A 112 2.08 -1.64 3.01
C TRP A 112 2.22 -1.83 1.49
N LEU A 113 2.90 -0.90 0.80
CA LEU A 113 3.15 -0.89 -0.65
C LEU A 113 4.50 -1.49 -1.04
#